data_AF-A0A194QM22-F1
#
_entry.id   AF-A0A194QM22-F1
#
_cell.length_a   1.000
_cell.length_b   1.000
_cell.length_c   1.000
_cell.angle_alpha   90.00
_cell.angle_beta   90.00
_cell.angle_gamma   90.00
#
_symmetry.space_group_name_H-M   'P 1'
#
loop_
_entity.id
_entity.type
_entity.pdbx_description
1 polymer ?
#
loop_
_entity_poly.entity_id
_entity_poly.type
_entity_poly.pdbx_seq_one_letter_code
_entity_poly.pdbx_strand_id
1 'polypeptide(L)'
;MKTSWWNLLISEKKFKDEVKSTIPALGQRDTYLVKYIQEDAKDQTTSRPNTLYDDADDLQKQLDNEARDKLKVGKPKTIWVFHLPTPFPDITYLVTTRRPRSAIHHNKSTCKNKTKAEPDQNDWGKTFPECGGRSQSPVDLPLQGFVKAKGGRRLLFTNYNLYPKKITVKNDGKRVVLFGHWDRNRMPLVYGGAAHSRRYIFHSLSFMWPSEHTIGGLQFPMESQALHISAEYGSMKEALDAAPSDPQAFLGIVNIYKFGDHTQKGLREVLRVLRRQSTFNVSATVHPLSYFVPRFKDYASYQGSLTSPPCTESVLWLVRARSLPVQRETITAAQKLRSPYGDTQSFAVRLTQPLNDRKIFLFH
;
A
#
# COMPACT_ATOMS: atom_id res chain seq x y z
N MET A 1 16.45 36.83 -55.53
CA MET A 1 15.00 37.12 -55.69
C MET A 1 14.30 36.37 -54.55
N LYS A 2 13.86 37.05 -53.48
CA LYS A 2 12.51 37.66 -53.29
C LYS A 2 11.42 36.58 -53.44
N THR A 3 10.45 36.33 -52.54
CA THR A 3 9.81 37.10 -51.44
C THR A 3 8.85 36.11 -50.72
N SER A 4 8.81 36.06 -49.38
CA SER A 4 7.81 36.73 -48.49
C SER A 4 6.35 36.35 -48.72
N TRP A 5 5.74 35.72 -47.72
CA TRP A 5 4.38 36.02 -47.24
C TRP A 5 4.39 36.20 -45.73
N TRP A 6 4.36 37.47 -45.34
CA TRP A 6 3.96 37.99 -44.04
C TRP A 6 2.43 38.06 -43.97
N ASN A 7 1.90 37.91 -42.75
CA ASN A 7 0.67 38.51 -42.16
C ASN A 7 0.15 37.52 -41.09
N LEU A 8 -0.12 37.85 -39.84
CA LEU A 8 -0.30 39.15 -39.18
C LEU A 8 -0.24 38.89 -37.66
N LEU A 9 0.87 39.27 -37.03
CA LEU A 9 0.92 39.68 -35.63
C LEU A 9 0.84 41.20 -35.67
N ILE A 10 -0.31 41.79 -35.34
CA ILE A 10 -0.50 43.14 -34.78
C ILE A 10 -1.99 43.21 -34.37
N SER A 11 -2.23 43.16 -33.07
CA SER A 11 -3.41 43.73 -32.41
C SER A 11 -2.99 43.98 -30.97
N GLU A 12 -2.04 44.90 -30.83
CA GLU A 12 -1.76 45.60 -29.60
C GLU A 12 -2.69 46.81 -29.54
N LYS A 13 -3.17 47.14 -28.33
CA LYS A 13 -3.46 48.51 -27.90
C LYS A 13 -4.36 49.34 -28.81
N LYS A 14 -5.68 49.21 -28.60
CA LYS A 14 -6.63 50.31 -28.77
C LYS A 14 -7.89 50.07 -27.95
N PHE A 15 -7.75 50.17 -26.63
CA PHE A 15 -8.90 50.39 -25.74
C PHE A 15 -8.47 51.08 -24.45
N LYS A 16 -7.77 52.21 -24.62
CA LYS A 16 -7.68 53.30 -23.64
C LYS A 16 -7.43 54.55 -24.46
N ASP A 17 -8.19 55.59 -24.13
CA ASP A 17 -8.09 56.97 -24.65
C ASP A 17 -9.02 57.29 -25.83
N GLU A 18 -10.32 57.29 -25.53
CA GLU A 18 -11.26 58.20 -26.19
C GLU A 18 -12.03 58.98 -25.10
N VAL A 19 -11.64 60.25 -24.99
CA VAL A 19 -12.50 61.41 -24.71
C VAL A 19 -13.27 61.44 -23.38
N LYS A 20 -12.66 62.05 -22.36
CA LYS A 20 -13.36 62.99 -21.47
C LYS A 20 -12.97 64.42 -21.86
N SER A 21 -13.86 65.11 -22.57
CA SER A 21 -13.92 66.58 -22.56
C SER A 21 -14.88 66.98 -21.45
N THR A 22 -14.44 67.86 -20.54
CA THR A 22 -15.18 68.98 -19.90
C THR A 22 -14.30 69.55 -18.77
N ILE A 23 -13.86 70.80 -18.96
CA ILE A 23 -13.23 71.76 -18.03
C ILE A 23 -14.35 72.42 -17.17
N PRO A 24 -14.21 72.98 -15.92
CA PRO A 24 -13.09 73.81 -15.41
C PRO A 24 -12.61 73.66 -13.93
N ALA A 25 -11.35 74.09 -13.75
CA ALA A 25 -10.73 75.02 -12.77
C ALA A 25 -11.08 75.08 -11.25
N LEU A 26 -10.09 75.61 -10.50
CA LEU A 26 -9.98 75.95 -9.06
C LEU A 26 -9.38 74.82 -8.19
N GLY A 27 -8.41 75.01 -7.30
CA GLY A 27 -7.71 76.17 -6.78
C GLY A 27 -6.82 75.71 -5.60
N GLN A 28 -5.78 76.48 -5.33
CA GLN A 28 -4.69 76.32 -4.36
C GLN A 28 -5.15 76.23 -2.88
N ARG A 29 -4.44 75.44 -2.03
CA ARG A 29 -3.89 75.78 -0.67
C ARG A 29 -3.86 74.62 0.35
N ASP A 30 -2.65 74.40 0.87
CA ASP A 30 -2.18 74.28 2.25
C ASP A 30 -3.08 73.80 3.43
N THR A 31 -2.34 73.20 4.39
CA THR A 31 -2.49 73.20 5.86
C THR A 31 -3.32 72.12 6.59
N TYR A 32 -2.56 71.30 7.34
CA TYR A 32 -2.66 70.91 8.77
C TYR A 32 -3.89 70.22 9.40
N LEU A 33 -3.54 69.26 10.27
CA LEU A 33 -4.14 68.82 11.55
C LEU A 33 -5.24 67.72 11.61
N VAL A 34 -4.75 66.54 12.03
CA VAL A 34 -5.24 65.59 13.06
C VAL A 34 -6.58 65.89 13.78
N LYS A 35 -7.57 64.98 13.68
CA LYS A 35 -8.12 64.11 14.77
C LYS A 35 -9.46 63.43 14.40
N TYR A 36 -9.46 62.11 14.56
CA TYR A 36 -10.48 61.21 15.16
C TYR A 36 -12.00 61.50 15.06
N ILE A 37 -12.72 60.50 14.54
CA ILE A 37 -13.96 59.80 15.00
C ILE A 37 -14.56 59.14 13.73
N GLN A 38 -14.29 57.86 13.44
CA GLN A 38 -15.01 56.66 13.87
C GLN A 38 -16.42 56.54 13.24
N GLU A 39 -16.54 55.76 12.15
CA GLU A 39 -17.71 54.93 11.81
C GLU A 39 -17.41 54.00 10.61
N ASP A 40 -17.32 52.70 10.94
CA ASP A 40 -17.77 51.50 10.24
C ASP A 40 -17.28 51.04 8.84
N ALA A 41 -16.81 49.78 8.87
CA ALA A 41 -16.94 48.70 7.88
C ALA A 41 -16.04 48.76 6.63
N LYS A 42 -15.20 47.76 6.29
CA LYS A 42 -15.09 46.35 6.69
C LYS A 42 -13.68 45.86 6.34
N ASP A 43 -13.02 45.31 7.34
CA ASP A 43 -11.85 44.44 7.20
C ASP A 43 -12.30 43.12 6.53
N GLN A 44 -11.59 42.69 5.49
CA GLN A 44 -11.71 41.34 4.92
C GLN A 44 -10.58 40.46 5.45
N THR A 45 -10.35 40.45 6.77
CA THR A 45 -9.76 39.29 7.43
C THR A 45 -10.89 38.34 7.79
N THR A 46 -10.96 37.20 7.11
CA THR A 46 -11.77 36.08 7.62
C THR A 46 -11.22 35.68 8.97
N SER A 47 -11.96 35.98 10.04
CA SER A 47 -11.68 35.52 11.40
C SER A 47 -11.96 34.02 11.51
N ARG A 48 -11.14 33.21 10.85
CA ARG A 48 -10.98 31.82 11.27
C ARG A 48 -9.98 31.84 12.42
N PRO A 49 -10.30 31.29 13.60
CA PRO A 49 -9.30 31.14 14.63
C PRO A 49 -8.18 30.27 14.06
N ASN A 50 -6.94 30.76 14.08
CA ASN A 50 -5.77 29.93 13.76
C ASN A 50 -5.87 28.68 14.64
N THR A 51 -5.97 27.55 13.99
CA THR A 51 -5.97 26.28 14.68
C THR A 51 -4.52 25.89 14.96
N LEU A 52 -4.30 25.06 15.97
CA LEU A 52 -2.98 24.45 16.23
C LEU A 52 -2.40 23.75 14.98
N TYR A 53 -3.26 23.42 14.01
CA TYR A 53 -2.91 22.82 12.74
C TYR A 53 -2.39 23.84 11.71
N ASP A 54 -2.94 25.07 11.71
CA ASP A 54 -2.48 26.13 10.79
C ASP A 54 -1.05 26.59 11.18
N ASP A 55 -0.78 26.70 12.49
CA ASP A 55 0.55 27.03 13.00
C ASP A 55 1.55 25.86 12.77
N ALA A 56 1.07 24.61 12.79
CA ALA A 56 1.89 23.43 12.51
C ALA A 56 2.27 23.31 11.02
N ASP A 57 1.37 23.67 10.11
CA ASP A 57 1.65 23.71 8.67
C ASP A 57 2.66 24.80 8.31
N ASP A 58 2.60 25.97 8.95
CA ASP A 58 3.59 27.04 8.77
C ASP A 58 4.97 26.67 9.33
N LEU A 59 5.03 25.98 10.48
CA LEU A 59 6.26 25.42 11.03
C LEU A 59 6.87 24.33 10.12
N GLN A 60 6.03 23.45 9.55
CA GLN A 60 6.49 22.42 8.61
C GLN A 60 7.07 23.06 7.33
N LYS A 61 6.44 24.13 6.84
CA LYS A 61 6.90 24.87 5.66
C LYS A 61 8.22 25.60 5.91
N GLN A 62 8.44 26.11 7.12
CA GLN A 62 9.75 26.65 7.53
C GLN A 62 10.83 25.58 7.58
N LEU A 63 10.55 24.41 8.17
CA LEU A 63 11.50 23.30 8.25
C LEU A 63 11.89 22.75 6.87
N ASP A 64 10.92 22.66 5.94
CA ASP A 64 11.17 22.22 4.57
C ASP A 64 12.03 23.22 3.79
N ASN A 65 11.84 24.52 4.03
CA ASN A 65 12.68 25.58 3.45
C ASN A 65 14.11 25.54 4.00
N GLU A 66 14.28 25.36 5.32
CA GLU A 66 15.60 25.20 5.93
C GLU A 66 16.34 23.94 5.45
N ALA A 67 15.63 22.82 5.29
CA ALA A 67 16.21 21.59 4.75
C ALA A 67 16.65 21.76 3.29
N ARG A 68 15.89 22.52 2.50
CA ARG A 68 16.21 22.86 1.11
C ARG A 68 17.41 23.78 0.99
N ASP A 69 17.58 24.72 1.90
CA ASP A 69 18.74 25.62 1.90
C ASP A 69 20.01 24.95 2.47
N LYS A 70 19.87 24.01 3.42
CA LYS A 70 20.98 23.15 3.87
C LYS A 70 21.47 22.17 2.79
N LEU A 71 20.65 21.85 1.79
CA LEU A 71 21.05 21.05 0.62
C LEU A 71 21.87 21.84 -0.42
N LYS A 72 21.83 23.19 -0.40
CA LYS A 72 22.64 24.03 -1.31
C LYS A 72 24.08 24.20 -0.85
N VAL A 73 24.40 23.93 0.42
CA VAL A 73 25.73 24.12 0.98
C VAL A 73 26.26 22.80 1.54
N GLY A 74 27.02 22.08 0.71
CA GLY A 74 27.86 20.96 1.17
C GLY A 74 27.47 19.60 0.62
N LYS A 75 28.42 18.96 -0.08
CA LYS A 75 28.33 17.63 -0.70
C LYS A 75 27.75 16.58 0.27
N PRO A 76 26.65 15.86 -0.05
CA PRO A 76 26.16 14.82 0.83
C PRO A 76 26.92 13.50 0.58
N LYS A 77 27.61 13.01 1.62
CA LYS A 77 27.79 11.57 1.82
C LYS A 77 26.39 10.97 2.03
N THR A 78 26.08 9.89 1.32
CA THR A 78 24.74 9.31 1.24
C THR A 78 24.24 8.84 2.61
N ILE A 79 23.41 9.66 3.27
CA ILE A 79 22.64 9.29 4.46
C ILE A 79 21.22 9.01 3.98
N TRP A 80 20.74 7.79 4.18
CA TRP A 80 19.34 7.44 3.92
C TRP A 80 18.49 7.86 5.12
N VAL A 81 17.79 8.99 5.00
CA VAL A 81 16.78 9.41 5.98
C VAL A 81 15.41 8.97 5.45
N PHE A 82 14.82 7.94 6.08
CA PHE A 82 13.40 7.64 5.90
C PHE A 82 12.59 8.82 6.44
N HIS A 83 11.89 9.54 5.55
CA HIS A 83 11.01 10.63 5.97
C HIS A 83 9.71 10.05 6.53
N LEU A 84 9.47 10.27 7.83
CA LEU A 84 8.23 9.98 8.54
C LEU A 84 7.74 11.26 9.23
N PRO A 85 6.51 11.71 8.96
CA PRO A 85 5.77 12.55 9.91
C PRO A 85 4.58 11.77 10.48
N THR A 86 4.52 11.70 11.82
CA THR A 86 3.30 11.39 12.60
C THR A 86 2.77 12.70 13.22
N PRO A 87 1.49 12.78 13.61
CA PRO A 87 1.08 12.25 14.90
C PRO A 87 -0.20 11.39 14.88
N PHE A 88 -0.32 10.61 15.96
CA PHE A 88 -1.28 9.56 16.31
C PHE A 88 -2.70 10.05 16.60
N PRO A 89 -3.70 9.15 16.58
CA PRO A 89 -4.86 9.23 17.48
C PRO A 89 -4.77 8.20 18.62
N ASP A 90 -5.11 8.68 19.82
CA ASP A 90 -5.31 7.92 21.07
C ASP A 90 -6.28 6.75 20.92
N ILE A 91 -5.93 5.60 21.52
CA ILE A 91 -6.84 4.48 21.74
C ILE A 91 -7.33 4.55 23.20
N THR A 92 -8.39 5.33 23.42
CA THR A 92 -9.32 5.11 24.54
C THR A 92 -10.65 4.66 23.96
N TYR A 93 -10.86 3.35 23.89
CA TYR A 93 -12.21 2.77 23.88
C TYR A 93 -12.38 1.92 25.13
N LEU A 94 -13.10 2.52 26.08
CA LEU A 94 -13.57 1.92 27.32
C LEU A 94 -14.44 0.70 27.02
N VAL A 95 -14.01 -0.48 27.45
CA VAL A 95 -14.88 -1.64 27.62
C VAL A 95 -15.78 -1.36 28.82
N THR A 96 -17.01 -0.90 28.57
CA THR A 96 -18.05 -0.80 29.59
C THR A 96 -19.03 -1.95 29.41
N THR A 97 -18.78 -3.10 30.03
CA THR A 97 -19.76 -4.19 30.08
C THR A 97 -20.77 -3.94 31.19
N ARG A 98 -21.96 -3.41 30.84
CA ARG A 98 -23.14 -3.52 31.71
C ARG A 98 -23.79 -4.89 31.48
N ARG A 99 -23.86 -5.71 32.52
CA ARG A 99 -24.73 -6.91 32.58
C ARG A 99 -26.20 -6.49 32.77
N PRO A 100 -27.15 -7.21 32.16
CA PRO A 100 -28.39 -7.52 32.86
C PRO A 100 -28.57 -9.03 33.04
N ARG A 101 -29.33 -9.35 34.09
CA ARG A 101 -29.66 -10.67 34.61
C ARG A 101 -30.61 -11.48 33.70
N SER A 102 -30.61 -12.79 34.00
CA SER A 102 -31.30 -13.94 33.41
C SER A 102 -32.82 -13.84 33.17
N ALA A 103 -33.30 -14.56 32.14
CA ALA A 103 -34.52 -15.39 32.21
C ALA A 103 -34.57 -16.47 31.09
N ILE A 104 -34.40 -17.73 31.52
CA ILE A 104 -35.12 -19.00 31.23
C ILE A 104 -35.62 -19.34 29.79
N HIS A 105 -35.13 -20.52 29.35
CA HIS A 105 -35.61 -21.57 28.42
C HIS A 105 -36.74 -21.34 27.40
N HIS A 106 -36.47 -21.75 26.15
CA HIS A 106 -37.22 -22.84 25.49
C HIS A 106 -36.40 -23.54 24.39
N ASN A 107 -36.61 -24.85 24.32
CA ASN A 107 -35.90 -25.86 23.54
C ASN A 107 -36.28 -25.82 22.05
N LYS A 108 -35.31 -25.72 21.13
CA LYS A 108 -35.42 -26.20 19.74
C LYS A 108 -34.07 -26.75 19.29
N SER A 109 -34.00 -28.07 19.22
CA SER A 109 -33.00 -28.86 18.51
C SER A 109 -32.84 -28.33 17.08
N THR A 110 -31.76 -27.62 16.83
CA THR A 110 -31.25 -27.36 15.49
C THR A 110 -29.81 -27.81 15.48
N CYS A 111 -29.50 -28.77 14.61
CA CYS A 111 -28.14 -29.20 14.31
C CYS A 111 -27.35 -27.98 13.81
N LYS A 112 -26.71 -27.27 14.73
CA LYS A 112 -25.67 -26.31 14.39
C LYS A 112 -24.47 -27.14 13.95
N ASN A 113 -24.25 -27.21 12.64
CA ASN A 113 -22.92 -27.44 12.11
C ASN A 113 -22.03 -26.35 12.73
N LYS A 114 -21.38 -26.69 13.84
CA LYS A 114 -20.31 -25.88 14.43
C LYS A 114 -19.19 -25.88 13.38
N THR A 115 -19.15 -24.84 12.57
CA THR A 115 -17.90 -24.44 11.91
C THR A 115 -16.88 -24.32 13.04
N LYS A 116 -15.89 -25.22 13.08
CA LYS A 116 -14.78 -25.11 14.03
C LYS A 116 -14.19 -23.71 13.83
N ALA A 117 -14.26 -22.87 14.85
CA ALA A 117 -13.47 -21.65 14.87
C ALA A 117 -12.02 -22.08 14.65
N GLU A 118 -11.38 -21.48 13.66
CA GLU A 118 -9.98 -21.76 13.37
C GLU A 118 -9.15 -21.44 14.62
N PRO A 119 -8.18 -22.29 15.00
CA PRO A 119 -7.39 -22.06 16.19
C PRO A 119 -6.75 -20.67 16.16
N ASP A 120 -6.64 -20.05 17.34
CA ASP A 120 -5.88 -18.82 17.52
C ASP A 120 -4.49 -18.99 16.90
N GLN A 121 -3.93 -17.91 16.35
CA GLN A 121 -2.62 -17.93 15.68
C GLN A 121 -1.53 -18.48 16.62
N ASN A 122 -1.67 -18.20 17.92
CA ASN A 122 -0.80 -18.71 18.98
C ASN A 122 -0.88 -20.24 19.13
N ASP A 123 -1.98 -20.85 18.71
CA ASP A 123 -2.23 -22.29 18.79
C ASP A 123 -1.93 -23.03 17.48
N TRP A 124 -1.55 -22.33 16.40
CA TRP A 124 -1.25 -22.98 15.12
C TRP A 124 -0.17 -24.04 15.26
N GLY A 125 0.86 -23.79 16.07
CA GLY A 125 1.94 -24.75 16.34
C GLY A 125 1.46 -26.10 16.90
N LYS A 126 0.30 -26.15 17.56
CA LYS A 126 -0.28 -27.40 18.10
C LYS A 126 -0.80 -28.32 17.00
N THR A 127 -1.29 -27.75 15.90
CA THR A 127 -1.88 -28.50 14.78
C THR A 127 -0.91 -28.59 13.59
N PHE A 128 -0.11 -27.55 13.40
CA PHE A 128 0.88 -27.39 12.35
C PHE A 128 2.22 -27.08 13.00
N PRO A 129 3.02 -28.11 13.36
CA PRO A 129 4.26 -27.92 14.12
C PRO A 129 5.24 -26.92 13.49
N GLU A 130 5.29 -26.86 12.15
CA GLU A 130 6.11 -25.90 11.41
C GLU A 130 5.78 -24.43 11.73
N CYS A 131 4.55 -24.11 12.15
CA CYS A 131 4.20 -22.74 12.57
C CYS A 131 4.96 -22.27 13.81
N GLY A 132 5.56 -23.17 14.60
CA GLY A 132 6.45 -22.86 15.71
C GLY A 132 7.94 -22.83 15.34
N GLY A 133 8.28 -22.84 14.05
CA GLY A 133 9.66 -22.81 13.57
C GLY A 133 10.40 -21.48 13.85
N ARG A 134 11.70 -21.44 13.53
CA ARG A 134 12.60 -20.31 13.84
C ARG A 134 12.82 -19.36 12.65
N SER A 135 12.35 -19.70 11.47
CA SER A 135 12.45 -18.91 10.26
C SER A 135 11.07 -18.48 9.75
N GLN A 136 10.16 -18.17 10.67
CA GLN A 136 8.78 -17.83 10.33
C GLN A 136 8.62 -16.42 9.72
N SER A 137 7.54 -16.24 8.98
CA SER A 137 7.09 -14.99 8.37
C SER A 137 5.65 -14.68 8.79
N PRO A 138 5.20 -13.41 8.76
CA PRO A 138 5.93 -12.21 8.33
C PRO A 138 6.96 -11.76 9.37
N VAL A 139 7.82 -10.80 9.03
CA VAL A 139 8.78 -10.17 9.97
C VAL A 139 8.60 -8.66 9.99
N ASP A 140 9.08 -8.02 11.06
CA ASP A 140 9.32 -6.58 11.07
C ASP A 140 10.63 -6.27 10.34
N LEU A 141 10.57 -5.48 9.27
CA LEU A 141 11.77 -5.05 8.56
C LEU A 141 12.41 -3.88 9.32
N PRO A 142 13.72 -3.93 9.61
CA PRO A 142 14.39 -2.86 10.33
C PRO A 142 14.52 -1.62 9.45
N LEU A 143 14.63 -0.44 10.05
CA LEU A 143 14.86 0.82 9.30
C LEU A 143 16.30 0.92 8.76
N GLN A 144 17.23 0.15 9.31
CA GLN A 144 18.66 0.16 8.98
C GLN A 144 19.28 -1.22 9.21
N GLY A 145 20.55 -1.39 8.85
CA GLY A 145 21.26 -2.67 9.07
C GLY A 145 21.05 -3.72 7.98
N PHE A 146 20.43 -3.34 6.85
CA PHE A 146 20.36 -4.21 5.67
C PHE A 146 21.74 -4.54 5.12
N VAL A 147 21.94 -5.80 4.74
CA VAL A 147 23.15 -6.24 4.05
C VAL A 147 23.02 -5.90 2.57
N LYS A 148 23.86 -4.99 2.05
CA LYS A 148 23.87 -4.70 0.60
C LYS A 148 24.29 -5.93 -0.19
N ALA A 149 23.45 -6.39 -1.11
CA ALA A 149 23.81 -7.44 -2.03
C ALA A 149 24.91 -6.96 -3.00
N LYS A 150 25.98 -7.75 -3.16
CA LYS A 150 27.07 -7.47 -4.09
C LYS A 150 26.98 -8.42 -5.29
N GLY A 151 27.19 -7.92 -6.50
CA GLY A 151 27.27 -8.75 -7.71
C GLY A 151 25.98 -9.48 -8.10
N GLY A 152 24.82 -9.05 -7.57
CA GLY A 152 23.53 -9.66 -7.87
C GLY A 152 23.13 -9.47 -9.33
N ARG A 153 22.65 -10.55 -9.97
CA ARG A 153 21.96 -10.43 -11.27
C ARG A 153 20.71 -9.57 -11.11
N ARG A 154 20.28 -8.89 -12.17
CA ARG A 154 19.00 -8.16 -12.14
C ARG A 154 17.83 -9.13 -11.92
N LEU A 155 16.84 -8.70 -11.13
CA LEU A 155 15.56 -9.41 -11.02
C LEU A 155 14.79 -9.26 -12.33
N LEU A 156 14.31 -10.38 -12.89
CA LEU A 156 13.67 -10.44 -14.19
C LEU A 156 12.25 -10.99 -14.05
N PHE A 157 11.33 -10.33 -14.77
CA PHE A 157 9.89 -10.62 -14.79
C PHE A 157 9.46 -10.98 -16.21
N THR A 158 9.45 -12.27 -16.52
CA THR A 158 9.12 -12.81 -17.84
C THR A 158 7.64 -13.16 -17.91
N ASN A 159 7.02 -12.95 -19.08
CA ASN A 159 5.60 -13.21 -19.35
C ASN A 159 4.57 -12.43 -18.51
N TYR A 160 5.00 -11.54 -17.60
CA TYR A 160 4.12 -10.70 -16.78
C TYR A 160 3.17 -9.79 -17.59
N ASN A 161 3.49 -9.48 -18.85
CA ASN A 161 2.64 -8.68 -19.74
C ASN A 161 1.70 -9.53 -20.61
N LEU A 162 1.79 -10.85 -20.55
CA LEU A 162 0.93 -11.72 -21.34
C LEU A 162 -0.44 -11.83 -20.67
N TYR A 163 -1.48 -11.73 -21.48
CA TYR A 163 -2.86 -11.87 -21.01
C TYR A 163 -3.15 -13.33 -20.66
N PRO A 164 -3.76 -13.61 -19.50
CA PRO A 164 -4.30 -14.93 -19.18
C PRO A 164 -5.52 -15.25 -20.04
N LYS A 165 -5.89 -16.53 -20.11
CA LYS A 165 -7.18 -16.97 -20.63
C LYS A 165 -8.33 -16.63 -19.68
N LYS A 166 -8.06 -16.69 -18.37
CA LYS A 166 -9.05 -16.45 -17.32
C LYS A 166 -8.40 -15.91 -16.07
N ILE A 167 -9.10 -15.02 -15.37
CA ILE A 167 -8.79 -14.60 -14.01
C ILE A 167 -9.98 -14.94 -13.11
N THR A 168 -9.68 -15.58 -11.99
CA THR A 168 -10.65 -15.86 -10.93
C THR A 168 -10.21 -15.13 -9.67
N VAL A 169 -11.14 -14.43 -9.02
CA VAL A 169 -10.94 -13.81 -7.73
C VAL A 169 -11.80 -14.55 -6.71
N LYS A 170 -11.19 -14.93 -5.60
CA LYS A 170 -11.84 -15.61 -4.48
C LYS A 170 -11.75 -14.74 -3.22
N ASN A 171 -12.85 -14.61 -2.48
CA ASN A 171 -12.80 -14.15 -1.09
C ASN A 171 -12.90 -15.39 -0.19
N ASP A 172 -11.82 -15.74 0.50
CA ASP A 172 -11.80 -16.91 1.39
C ASP A 172 -12.23 -16.59 2.83
N GLY A 173 -12.67 -15.36 3.08
CA GLY A 173 -13.06 -14.87 4.40
C GLY A 173 -11.92 -14.28 5.22
N LYS A 174 -10.67 -14.46 4.81
CA LYS A 174 -9.49 -13.83 5.45
C LYS A 174 -8.73 -12.92 4.50
N ARG A 175 -8.62 -13.34 3.24
CA ARG A 175 -7.87 -12.68 2.19
C ARG A 175 -8.68 -12.70 0.90
N VAL A 176 -8.34 -11.79 0.00
CA VAL A 176 -8.80 -11.86 -1.39
C VAL A 176 -7.69 -12.45 -2.24
N VAL A 177 -7.97 -13.55 -2.91
CA VAL A 177 -6.98 -14.32 -3.68
C VAL A 177 -7.34 -14.29 -5.16
N LEU A 178 -6.41 -13.85 -5.98
CA LEU A 178 -6.49 -13.84 -7.42
C LEU A 178 -5.68 -15.02 -7.99
N PHE A 179 -6.32 -15.78 -8.87
CA PHE A 179 -5.72 -16.83 -9.68
C PHE A 179 -5.83 -16.46 -11.15
N GLY A 180 -4.77 -16.70 -11.91
CA GLY A 180 -4.78 -16.53 -13.37
C GLY A 180 -4.45 -17.85 -14.07
N HIS A 181 -5.04 -18.05 -15.24
CA HIS A 181 -4.81 -19.24 -16.06
C HIS A 181 -4.15 -18.83 -17.38
N TRP A 182 -2.93 -19.30 -17.62
CA TRP A 182 -2.22 -19.16 -18.89
C TRP A 182 -1.94 -20.54 -19.50
N ASP A 183 -1.58 -20.58 -20.77
CA ASP A 183 -0.94 -21.77 -21.34
C ASP A 183 0.39 -22.05 -20.63
N ARG A 184 0.79 -23.33 -20.51
CA ARG A 184 1.99 -23.74 -19.76
C ARG A 184 3.24 -22.93 -20.14
N ASN A 185 3.50 -22.73 -21.43
CA ASN A 185 4.67 -22.00 -21.92
C ASN A 185 4.56 -20.46 -21.82
N ARG A 186 3.41 -19.95 -21.35
CA ARG A 186 3.10 -18.52 -21.23
C ARG A 186 2.90 -18.08 -19.78
N MET A 187 3.10 -18.97 -18.82
CA MET A 187 2.99 -18.65 -17.40
C MET A 187 3.98 -17.52 -17.01
N PRO A 188 3.54 -16.53 -16.21
CA PRO A 188 4.43 -15.53 -15.64
C PRO A 188 5.50 -16.17 -14.76
N LEU A 189 6.75 -15.72 -14.90
CA LEU A 189 7.88 -16.27 -14.16
C LEU A 189 8.86 -15.20 -13.69
N VAL A 190 9.53 -15.48 -12.58
CA VAL A 190 10.53 -14.62 -11.94
C VAL A 190 11.83 -15.40 -11.72
N TYR A 191 12.97 -14.74 -11.96
CA TYR A 191 14.32 -15.26 -11.70
C TYR A 191 15.33 -14.11 -11.64
N GLY A 192 16.59 -14.40 -11.30
CA GLY A 192 17.61 -13.36 -11.09
C GLY A 192 17.50 -12.73 -9.71
N GLY A 193 18.36 -11.75 -9.41
CA GLY A 193 18.37 -11.15 -8.08
C GLY A 193 18.71 -12.16 -6.99
N ALA A 194 17.95 -12.12 -5.90
CA ALA A 194 18.02 -13.12 -4.82
C ALA A 194 17.65 -14.54 -5.27
N ALA A 195 16.87 -14.70 -6.35
CA ALA A 195 16.52 -16.01 -6.90
C ALA A 195 17.64 -16.63 -7.76
N HIS A 196 18.74 -15.91 -7.99
CA HIS A 196 19.88 -16.35 -8.81
C HIS A 196 19.43 -16.93 -10.18
N SER A 197 19.75 -18.20 -10.46
CA SER A 197 19.36 -18.89 -11.70
C SER A 197 18.05 -19.67 -11.58
N ARG A 198 17.48 -19.76 -10.37
CA ARG A 198 16.25 -20.51 -10.13
C ARG A 198 15.05 -19.76 -10.68
N ARG A 199 14.12 -20.49 -11.29
CA ARG A 199 12.93 -19.94 -11.93
C ARG A 199 11.72 -20.24 -11.07
N TYR A 200 10.87 -19.24 -10.89
CA TYR A 200 9.67 -19.33 -10.09
C TYR A 200 8.45 -18.95 -10.92
N ILE A 201 7.47 -19.85 -10.98
CA ILE A 201 6.25 -19.72 -11.77
C ILE A 201 5.13 -19.18 -10.89
N PHE A 202 4.40 -18.17 -11.38
CA PHE A 202 3.31 -17.54 -10.63
C PHE A 202 2.21 -18.56 -10.29
N HIS A 203 1.78 -18.56 -9.03
CA HIS A 203 0.70 -19.39 -8.53
C HIS A 203 -0.54 -18.55 -8.19
N SER A 204 -0.39 -17.57 -7.30
CA SER A 204 -1.52 -16.78 -6.78
C SER A 204 -1.09 -15.40 -6.30
N LEU A 205 -2.04 -14.47 -6.28
CA LEU A 205 -1.87 -13.14 -5.69
C LEU A 205 -2.89 -12.94 -4.59
N SER A 206 -2.42 -12.80 -3.35
CA SER A 206 -3.26 -12.56 -2.18
C SER A 206 -3.23 -11.09 -1.80
N PHE A 207 -4.37 -10.57 -1.36
CA PHE A 207 -4.54 -9.21 -0.83
C PHE A 207 -5.09 -9.29 0.59
N MET A 208 -4.47 -8.54 1.50
CA MET A 208 -4.82 -8.48 2.92
C MET A 208 -4.72 -7.05 3.43
N TRP A 209 -5.59 -6.69 4.36
CA TRP A 209 -5.60 -5.38 4.99
C TRP A 209 -5.96 -5.56 6.47
N PRO A 210 -5.09 -5.15 7.41
CA PRO A 210 -3.82 -4.41 7.23
C PRO A 210 -2.68 -5.27 6.65
N SER A 211 -1.45 -4.74 6.59
CA SER A 211 -0.26 -5.50 6.17
C SER A 211 0.14 -6.56 7.20
N GLU A 212 0.74 -7.67 6.72
CA GLU A 212 1.30 -8.70 7.61
C GLU A 212 2.73 -8.31 8.02
N HIS A 213 3.55 -7.88 7.06
CA HIS A 213 4.85 -7.29 7.34
C HIS A 213 4.70 -5.88 7.90
N THR A 214 5.64 -5.51 8.77
CA THR A 214 5.79 -4.16 9.30
C THR A 214 7.17 -3.61 8.94
N ILE A 215 7.35 -2.31 9.05
CA ILE A 215 8.66 -1.66 8.83
C ILE A 215 8.92 -0.75 10.03
N GLY A 216 9.96 -1.07 10.83
CA GLY A 216 10.27 -0.34 12.06
C GLY A 216 9.11 -0.33 13.06
N GLY A 217 8.38 -1.44 13.16
CA GLY A 217 7.18 -1.58 13.99
C GLY A 217 5.90 -0.97 13.41
N LEU A 218 5.97 -0.29 12.26
CA LEU A 218 4.80 0.33 11.65
C LEU A 218 4.05 -0.65 10.74
N GLN A 219 2.76 -0.86 11.04
CA GLN A 219 1.85 -1.60 10.19
C GLN A 219 1.24 -0.69 9.12
N PHE A 220 1.15 -1.20 7.90
CA PHE A 220 0.64 -0.46 6.75
C PHE A 220 -0.82 -0.80 6.47
N PRO A 221 -1.57 0.10 5.78
CA PRO A 221 -2.98 -0.12 5.48
C PRO A 221 -3.30 -1.42 4.75
N MET A 222 -2.36 -1.95 3.96
CA MET A 222 -2.60 -3.11 3.11
C MET A 222 -1.28 -3.73 2.61
N GLU A 223 -1.33 -5.03 2.34
CA GLU A 223 -0.28 -5.80 1.70
C GLU A 223 -0.85 -6.67 0.58
N SER A 224 -0.07 -6.87 -0.48
CA SER A 224 -0.31 -7.93 -1.45
C SER A 224 0.90 -8.85 -1.56
N GLN A 225 0.63 -10.16 -1.63
CA GLN A 225 1.63 -11.21 -1.70
C GLN A 225 1.43 -12.04 -2.97
N ALA A 226 2.35 -11.94 -3.92
CA ALA A 226 2.36 -12.79 -5.12
C ALA A 226 3.24 -14.02 -4.86
N LEU A 227 2.60 -15.17 -4.66
CA LEU A 227 3.27 -16.44 -4.44
C LEU A 227 3.64 -17.09 -5.77
N HIS A 228 4.87 -17.58 -5.85
CA HIS A 228 5.40 -18.33 -6.97
C HIS A 228 5.99 -19.66 -6.46
N ILE A 229 5.88 -20.70 -7.28
CA ILE A 229 6.42 -22.04 -7.00
C ILE A 229 7.67 -22.23 -7.85
N SER A 230 8.71 -22.86 -7.30
CA SER A 230 9.89 -23.24 -8.09
C SER A 230 9.48 -24.06 -9.32
N ALA A 231 10.06 -23.76 -10.47
CA ALA A 231 9.79 -24.46 -11.73
C ALA A 231 10.22 -25.94 -11.73
N GLU A 232 10.92 -26.38 -10.67
CA GLU A 232 11.25 -27.79 -10.42
C GLU A 232 10.03 -28.60 -9.96
N TYR A 233 8.97 -27.95 -9.48
CA TYR A 233 7.76 -28.60 -8.97
C TYR A 233 6.55 -28.25 -9.84
N GLY A 234 5.75 -29.26 -10.18
CA GLY A 234 4.54 -29.11 -10.99
C GLY A 234 3.32 -28.64 -10.21
N SER A 235 3.36 -28.67 -8.87
CA SER A 235 2.22 -28.31 -8.02
C SER A 235 2.62 -27.75 -6.66
N MET A 236 1.67 -27.06 -6.00
CA MET A 236 1.83 -26.61 -4.61
C MET A 236 2.12 -27.79 -3.67
N LYS A 237 1.45 -28.93 -3.87
CA LYS A 237 1.63 -30.12 -3.03
C LYS A 237 3.06 -30.65 -3.14
N GLU A 238 3.55 -30.82 -4.37
CA GLU A 238 4.91 -31.30 -4.61
C GLU A 238 5.98 -30.37 -4.02
N ALA A 239 5.79 -29.06 -4.15
CA ALA A 239 6.68 -28.08 -3.53
C ALA A 239 6.64 -28.09 -1.99
N LEU A 240 5.47 -28.35 -1.39
CA LEU A 240 5.34 -28.54 0.07
C LEU A 240 6.03 -29.83 0.52
N ASP A 241 5.85 -30.93 -0.22
CA ASP A 241 6.47 -32.22 0.08
C ASP A 241 8.02 -32.14 0.00
N ALA A 242 8.56 -31.31 -0.89
CA ALA A 242 9.99 -31.08 -1.05
C ALA A 242 10.57 -30.01 -0.10
N ALA A 243 9.74 -29.18 0.52
CA ALA A 243 10.18 -28.08 1.37
C ALA A 243 11.14 -28.46 2.52
N PRO A 244 11.05 -29.65 3.15
CA PRO A 244 12.02 -30.06 4.18
C PRO A 244 13.45 -30.17 3.67
N SER A 245 13.66 -30.47 2.38
CA SER A 245 14.98 -30.56 1.75
C SER A 245 15.33 -29.36 0.87
N ASP A 246 14.36 -28.47 0.61
CA ASP A 246 14.51 -27.30 -0.24
C ASP A 246 13.93 -26.03 0.43
N PRO A 247 14.78 -25.20 1.08
CA PRO A 247 14.36 -23.99 1.77
C PRO A 247 13.92 -22.86 0.82
N GLN A 248 13.92 -23.08 -0.49
CA GLN A 248 13.56 -22.08 -1.50
C GLN A 248 12.53 -22.61 -2.50
N ALA A 249 11.73 -23.61 -2.11
CA ALA A 249 10.67 -24.19 -2.94
C ALA A 249 9.65 -23.15 -3.42
N PHE A 250 9.50 -22.04 -2.70
CA PHE A 250 8.63 -20.93 -3.03
C PHE A 250 9.38 -19.59 -3.10
N LEU A 251 8.79 -18.64 -3.82
CA LEU A 251 9.18 -17.24 -3.83
C LEU A 251 7.94 -16.37 -3.63
N GLY A 252 7.99 -15.49 -2.64
CA GLY A 252 6.93 -14.53 -2.35
C GLY A 252 7.34 -13.11 -2.71
N ILE A 253 6.51 -12.39 -3.49
CA ILE A 253 6.69 -10.96 -3.73
C ILE A 253 5.71 -10.18 -2.88
N VAL A 254 6.23 -9.33 -2.00
CA VAL A 254 5.42 -8.46 -1.13
C VAL A 254 5.37 -7.06 -1.72
N ASN A 255 4.16 -6.53 -1.86
CA ASN A 255 3.92 -5.11 -2.08
C ASN A 255 3.21 -4.53 -0.85
N ILE A 256 3.89 -3.61 -0.17
CA ILE A 256 3.33 -2.81 0.91
C ILE A 256 2.61 -1.61 0.31
N TYR A 257 1.42 -1.28 0.83
CA TYR A 257 0.64 -0.13 0.37
C TYR A 257 0.59 0.96 1.43
N LYS A 258 0.79 2.22 1.04
CA LYS A 258 0.63 3.39 1.92
C LYS A 258 -0.51 4.28 1.43
N PHE A 259 -1.10 5.07 2.32
CA PHE A 259 -2.09 6.04 1.90
C PHE A 259 -1.50 7.05 0.89
N GLY A 260 -2.26 7.33 -0.16
CA GLY A 260 -1.88 8.25 -1.21
C GLY A 260 -3.09 8.80 -1.97
N ASP A 261 -2.82 9.59 -2.99
CA ASP A 261 -3.80 10.28 -3.84
C ASP A 261 -4.57 9.34 -4.78
N HIS A 262 -4.03 8.17 -5.09
CA HIS A 262 -4.66 7.19 -5.97
C HIS A 262 -4.44 5.74 -5.53
N THR A 263 -5.37 4.87 -5.92
CA THR A 263 -5.25 3.41 -5.76
C THR A 263 -4.62 2.75 -6.99
N GLN A 264 -3.88 1.66 -6.79
CA GLN A 264 -3.39 0.85 -7.91
C GLN A 264 -4.52 0.28 -8.76
N LYS A 265 -4.34 0.33 -10.10
CA LYS A 265 -5.37 -0.06 -11.08
C LYS A 265 -5.85 -1.51 -10.88
N GLY A 266 -4.92 -2.44 -10.69
CA GLY A 266 -5.23 -3.85 -10.41
C GLY A 266 -6.05 -4.05 -9.13
N LEU A 267 -5.71 -3.34 -8.06
CA LEU A 267 -6.46 -3.42 -6.80
C LEU A 267 -7.89 -2.87 -6.95
N ARG A 268 -8.07 -1.74 -7.63
CA ARG A 268 -9.41 -1.21 -7.91
C ARG A 268 -10.27 -2.20 -8.66
N GLU A 269 -9.70 -2.87 -9.66
CA GLU A 269 -10.40 -3.87 -10.47
C GLU A 269 -10.86 -5.06 -9.63
N VAL A 270 -9.97 -5.62 -8.80
CA VAL A 270 -10.30 -6.73 -7.88
C VAL A 270 -11.45 -6.36 -6.95
N LEU A 271 -11.39 -5.18 -6.32
CA LEU A 271 -12.43 -4.74 -5.39
C LEU A 271 -13.76 -4.42 -6.09
N ARG A 272 -13.70 -3.85 -7.31
CA ARG A 272 -14.88 -3.59 -8.13
C ARG A 272 -15.64 -4.88 -8.46
N VAL A 273 -14.90 -5.93 -8.81
CA VAL A 273 -15.46 -7.24 -9.14
C VAL A 273 -16.13 -7.87 -7.91
N LEU A 274 -15.48 -7.82 -6.74
CA LEU A 274 -16.02 -8.39 -5.51
C LEU A 274 -17.25 -7.66 -4.95
N ARG A 275 -17.35 -6.34 -5.14
CA ARG A 275 -18.55 -5.59 -4.70
C ARG A 275 -19.81 -5.95 -5.50
N ARG A 276 -19.64 -6.40 -6.74
CA ARG A 276 -20.75 -6.62 -7.68
C ARG A 276 -21.34 -8.03 -7.60
N GLN A 277 -20.71 -8.96 -6.88
CA GLN A 277 -21.15 -10.34 -6.85
C GLN A 277 -21.38 -10.81 -5.42
N SER A 278 -22.50 -11.50 -5.22
CA SER A 278 -22.84 -12.19 -3.97
C SER A 278 -22.06 -13.51 -3.79
N THR A 279 -21.33 -13.94 -4.82
CA THR A 279 -20.59 -15.20 -4.84
C THR A 279 -19.12 -14.99 -4.44
N PHE A 280 -18.57 -15.98 -3.75
CA PHE A 280 -17.20 -15.93 -3.22
C PHE A 280 -16.12 -16.26 -4.25
N ASN A 281 -16.51 -16.80 -5.41
CA ASN A 281 -15.64 -17.06 -6.55
C ASN A 281 -16.20 -16.31 -7.76
N VAL A 282 -15.40 -15.42 -8.33
CA VAL A 282 -15.82 -14.51 -9.38
C VAL A 282 -14.85 -14.51 -10.53
N SER A 283 -15.36 -14.56 -11.77
CA SER A 283 -14.54 -14.27 -12.94
C SER A 283 -14.32 -12.76 -13.06
N ALA A 284 -13.06 -12.33 -13.13
CA ALA A 284 -12.69 -10.93 -13.30
C ALA A 284 -12.38 -10.60 -14.77
N THR A 285 -12.37 -9.30 -15.10
CA THR A 285 -11.87 -8.84 -16.40
C THR A 285 -10.40 -9.22 -16.54
N VAL A 286 -10.04 -9.75 -17.71
CA VAL A 286 -8.70 -10.25 -17.99
C VAL A 286 -7.73 -9.07 -18.17
N HIS A 287 -6.72 -9.02 -17.31
CA HIS A 287 -5.57 -8.12 -17.40
C HIS A 287 -4.26 -8.89 -17.23
N PRO A 288 -3.14 -8.41 -17.78
CA PRO A 288 -1.84 -9.06 -17.57
C PRO A 288 -1.42 -8.99 -16.10
N LEU A 289 -0.58 -9.92 -15.64
CA LEU A 289 -0.14 -9.94 -14.22
C LEU A 289 0.56 -8.63 -13.81
N SER A 290 1.27 -7.97 -14.73
CA SER A 290 1.91 -6.67 -14.49
C SER A 290 0.94 -5.55 -14.13
N TYR A 291 -0.35 -5.70 -14.44
CA TYR A 291 -1.41 -4.77 -14.02
C TYR A 291 -1.72 -4.85 -12.53
N PHE A 292 -1.55 -6.03 -11.93
CA PHE A 292 -1.77 -6.29 -10.50
C PHE A 292 -0.48 -6.25 -9.70
N VAL A 293 0.63 -6.72 -10.28
CA VAL A 293 1.97 -6.78 -9.69
C VAL A 293 2.95 -6.02 -10.60
N PRO A 294 3.05 -4.69 -10.45
CA PRO A 294 3.99 -3.90 -11.26
C PRO A 294 5.43 -4.39 -11.07
N ARG A 295 6.27 -4.32 -12.09
CA ARG A 295 7.68 -4.68 -11.95
C ARG A 295 8.41 -3.69 -11.03
N PHE A 296 9.45 -4.16 -10.35
CA PHE A 296 10.31 -3.34 -9.50
C PHE A 296 11.78 -3.76 -9.66
N LYS A 297 12.69 -2.93 -9.16
CA LYS A 297 14.14 -3.17 -9.19
C LYS A 297 14.70 -3.27 -7.78
N ASP A 298 14.35 -2.29 -6.95
CA ASP A 298 14.76 -2.24 -5.54
C ASP A 298 13.85 -3.09 -4.64
N TYR A 299 14.46 -3.98 -3.86
CA TYR A 299 13.75 -4.81 -2.88
C TYR A 299 14.66 -5.32 -1.77
N ALA A 300 14.07 -5.57 -0.61
CA ALA A 300 14.68 -6.33 0.47
C ALA A 300 14.36 -7.82 0.28
N SER A 301 15.27 -8.71 0.70
CA SER A 301 15.08 -10.15 0.59
C SER A 301 15.54 -10.90 1.83
N TYR A 302 14.78 -11.91 2.23
CA TYR A 302 15.08 -12.78 3.37
C TYR A 302 14.44 -14.17 3.17
N GLN A 303 14.99 -15.18 3.84
CA GLN A 303 14.39 -16.52 3.90
C GLN A 303 13.35 -16.59 5.02
N GLY A 304 12.17 -17.12 4.70
CA GLY A 304 11.05 -17.13 5.62
C GLY A 304 10.10 -18.30 5.36
N SER A 305 8.85 -18.10 5.77
CA SER A 305 7.81 -19.11 5.68
C SER A 305 6.54 -18.64 4.99
N LEU A 306 5.63 -19.57 4.72
CA LEU A 306 4.24 -19.22 4.42
C LEU A 306 3.61 -18.51 5.63
N THR A 307 2.84 -17.44 5.40
CA THR A 307 2.20 -16.64 6.47
C THR A 307 0.85 -17.20 6.93
N SER A 308 0.55 -18.44 6.55
CA SER A 308 -0.60 -19.21 7.01
C SER A 308 -0.21 -20.68 7.10
N PRO A 309 -0.95 -21.48 7.89
CA PRO A 309 -0.75 -22.92 7.95
C PRO A 309 -0.63 -23.55 6.55
N PRO A 310 0.32 -24.47 6.32
CA PRO A 310 1.17 -25.14 7.33
C PRO A 310 2.40 -24.34 7.79
N CYS A 311 2.56 -23.07 7.41
CA CYS A 311 3.67 -22.20 7.83
C CYS A 311 5.07 -22.68 7.42
N THR A 312 5.16 -23.34 6.27
CA THR A 312 6.38 -23.98 5.80
C THR A 312 7.52 -23.01 5.53
N GLU A 313 8.69 -23.28 6.12
CA GLU A 313 9.92 -22.45 6.09
C GLU A 313 10.72 -22.64 4.79
N SER A 314 10.06 -22.46 3.65
CA SER A 314 10.68 -22.66 2.33
C SER A 314 10.41 -21.51 1.34
N VAL A 315 10.24 -20.29 1.88
CA VAL A 315 9.88 -19.11 1.08
C VAL A 315 11.03 -18.10 1.02
N LEU A 316 11.52 -17.84 -0.19
CA LEU A 316 12.35 -16.66 -0.47
C LEU A 316 11.45 -15.44 -0.64
N TRP A 317 11.44 -14.54 0.34
CA TRP A 317 10.64 -13.31 0.28
C TRP A 317 11.40 -12.19 -0.42
N LEU A 318 10.71 -11.49 -1.32
CA LEU A 318 11.13 -10.25 -1.97
C LEU A 318 10.16 -9.13 -1.57
N VAL A 319 10.56 -8.26 -0.66
CA VAL A 319 9.77 -7.12 -0.20
C VAL A 319 10.13 -5.87 -1.00
N ARG A 320 9.20 -5.39 -1.83
CA ARG A 320 9.41 -4.19 -2.65
C ARG A 320 9.81 -3.00 -1.77
N ALA A 321 10.92 -2.34 -2.12
CA ALA A 321 11.44 -1.22 -1.31
C ALA A 321 10.52 0.02 -1.32
N ARG A 322 9.82 0.28 -2.44
CA ARG A 322 8.90 1.41 -2.57
C ARG A 322 7.46 0.96 -2.40
N SER A 323 6.79 1.49 -1.39
CA SER A 323 5.35 1.26 -1.17
C SER A 323 4.49 1.70 -2.37
N LEU A 324 3.40 0.98 -2.64
CA LEU A 324 2.39 1.36 -3.61
C LEU A 324 1.33 2.27 -2.97
N PRO A 325 0.79 3.28 -3.67
CA PRO A 325 -0.26 4.14 -3.12
C PRO A 325 -1.63 3.43 -3.12
N VAL A 326 -2.41 3.69 -2.08
CA VAL A 326 -3.82 3.29 -1.92
C VAL A 326 -4.64 4.42 -1.30
N GLN A 327 -5.87 4.64 -1.78
CA GLN A 327 -6.78 5.62 -1.19
C GLN A 327 -7.47 5.05 0.06
N ARG A 328 -7.78 5.93 1.03
CA ARG A 328 -8.44 5.53 2.28
C ARG A 328 -9.81 4.89 2.03
N GLU A 329 -10.57 5.45 1.09
CA GLU A 329 -11.89 4.99 0.68
C GLU A 329 -11.83 3.56 0.10
N THR A 330 -10.72 3.22 -0.55
CA THR A 330 -10.48 1.87 -1.07
C THR A 330 -10.40 0.87 0.08
N ILE A 331 -9.62 1.18 1.13
CA ILE A 331 -9.47 0.32 2.31
C ILE A 331 -10.78 0.21 3.08
N THR A 332 -11.45 1.34 3.37
CA THR A 332 -12.75 1.36 4.06
C THR A 332 -13.78 0.48 3.35
N ALA A 333 -13.78 0.47 2.03
CA ALA A 333 -14.72 -0.33 1.27
C ALA A 333 -14.26 -1.79 1.06
N ALA A 334 -12.96 -2.08 1.20
CA ALA A 334 -12.45 -3.46 1.26
C ALA A 334 -12.81 -4.12 2.61
N GLN A 335 -12.77 -3.35 3.71
CA GLN A 335 -13.18 -3.82 5.04
C GLN A 335 -14.68 -4.18 5.14
N LYS A 336 -15.51 -3.62 4.24
CA LYS A 336 -16.94 -3.92 4.15
C LYS A 336 -17.27 -5.17 3.31
N LEU A 337 -16.26 -5.84 2.74
CA LEU A 337 -16.49 -7.08 2.00
C LEU A 337 -17.02 -8.15 2.96
N ARG A 338 -18.05 -8.89 2.52
CA ARG A 338 -18.69 -9.93 3.34
C ARG A 338 -17.85 -11.20 3.28
N SER A 339 -17.66 -11.84 4.43
CA SER A 339 -17.09 -13.17 4.51
C SER A 339 -18.09 -14.22 4.00
N PRO A 340 -17.64 -15.32 3.36
CA PRO A 340 -18.47 -16.49 3.09
C PRO A 340 -19.16 -17.09 4.30
N TYR A 341 -18.66 -16.80 5.49
CA TYR A 341 -19.14 -17.39 6.72
C TYR A 341 -20.19 -16.54 7.45
N GLY A 342 -20.69 -15.47 6.83
CA GLY A 342 -21.81 -14.68 7.35
C GLY A 342 -21.44 -13.55 8.32
N ASP A 343 -20.22 -13.56 8.85
CA ASP A 343 -19.72 -12.52 9.75
C ASP A 343 -19.12 -11.31 9.00
N THR A 344 -19.12 -10.16 9.67
CA THR A 344 -18.33 -9.00 9.23
C THR A 344 -16.87 -9.42 9.32
N GLN A 345 -16.13 -9.29 8.22
CA GLN A 345 -14.81 -9.88 8.06
C GLN A 345 -13.83 -9.39 9.14
N SER A 346 -13.45 -10.26 10.09
CA SER A 346 -12.29 -9.99 10.96
C SER A 346 -11.04 -10.39 10.17
N PHE A 347 -10.41 -9.42 9.52
CA PHE A 347 -9.13 -9.62 8.84
C PHE A 347 -8.02 -9.82 9.88
N ALA A 348 -7.93 -11.03 10.42
CA ALA A 348 -6.81 -11.43 11.27
C ALA A 348 -5.63 -11.78 10.36
N VAL A 349 -4.74 -10.83 10.16
CA VAL A 349 -3.41 -11.06 9.56
C VAL A 349 -2.50 -11.73 10.57
N ARG A 350 -1.53 -12.52 10.10
CA ARG A 350 -0.57 -13.17 11.01
C ARG A 350 0.30 -12.11 11.68
N LEU A 351 0.50 -12.21 12.99
CA LEU A 351 1.43 -11.36 13.72
C LEU A 351 2.88 -11.55 13.22
N THR A 352 3.68 -10.49 13.31
CA THR A 352 5.11 -10.54 12.99
C THR A 352 5.85 -11.52 13.88
N GLN A 353 6.76 -12.25 13.24
CA GLN A 353 7.57 -13.28 13.85
C GLN A 353 8.99 -12.74 14.08
N PRO A 354 9.71 -13.20 15.11
CA PRO A 354 11.08 -12.76 15.35
C PRO A 354 11.99 -13.02 14.15
N LEU A 355 12.83 -12.05 13.81
CA LEU A 355 13.81 -12.20 12.73
C LEU A 355 14.85 -13.29 13.08
N ASN A 356 15.12 -13.49 14.38
CA ASN A 356 16.19 -14.37 14.88
C ASN A 356 17.53 -14.02 14.21
N ASP A 357 18.34 -15.01 13.86
CA ASP A 357 19.68 -14.81 13.28
C ASP A 357 19.66 -14.49 11.77
N ARG A 358 18.47 -14.33 11.17
CA ARG A 358 18.32 -14.09 9.73
C ARG A 358 18.75 -12.67 9.38
N LYS A 359 19.44 -12.55 8.24
CA LYS A 359 19.82 -11.27 7.65
C LYS A 359 18.85 -10.89 6.54
N ILE A 360 18.60 -9.60 6.42
CA ILE A 360 17.83 -9.05 5.30
C ILE A 360 18.78 -8.38 4.33
N PHE A 361 18.72 -8.80 3.08
CA PHE A 361 19.58 -8.33 2.01
C PHE A 361 18.87 -7.28 1.17
N LEU A 362 19.56 -6.20 0.81
CA LEU A 362 19.02 -5.15 -0.05
C LEU A 362 19.59 -5.28 -1.47
N PHE A 363 18.69 -5.33 -2.45
CA PHE A 363 18.98 -5.38 -3.88
C PHE A 363 18.50 -4.09 -4.57
N HIS A 364 19.20 -3.69 -5.64
CA HIS A 364 18.98 -2.47 -6.42
C HIS A 364 18.91 -2.75 -7.92
#